data_AF-A0A6P2BNW9-F1
#
_entry.id   AF-A0A6P2BNW9-F1
#
_cell.length_a   1.000
_cell.length_b   1.000
_cell.length_c   1.000
_cell.angle_alpha   90.00
_cell.angle_beta   90.00
_cell.angle_gamma   90.00
#
_symmetry.space_group_name_H-M   'P 1'
#
loop_
_entity.id
_entity.type
_entity.pdbx_description
1 polymer ?
#
loop_
_entity_poly.entity_id
_entity_poly.type
_entity_poly.pdbx_seq_one_letter_code
_entity_poly.pdbx_strand_id
1 'polypeptide(L)'
;MAADDPIRNLTDQIRDLLPRGGPSLPPGFQDNIRAIVQGMLARSELVTRDEFEAQRAVLQRTREKLETLERSVARLEAGSERSVD
;
A
#
# COMPACT_ATOMS: atom_id res chain seq x y z
N MET A 1 -15.76 5.70 8.19
CA MET A 1 -15.64 4.23 8.20
C MET A 1 -14.26 3.91 8.74
N ALA A 2 -14.13 3.72 10.06
CA ALA A 2 -12.86 3.41 10.69
C ALA A 2 -12.56 1.95 10.35
N ALA A 3 -11.75 1.74 9.31
CA ALA A 3 -11.27 0.42 8.96
C ALA A 3 -10.53 -0.17 10.18
N ASP A 4 -10.80 -1.44 10.47
CA ASP A 4 -10.08 -2.23 11.45
C ASP A 4 -8.57 -2.03 11.25
N ASP A 5 -7.92 -1.34 12.17
CA ASP A 5 -6.47 -1.16 12.15
C ASP A 5 -5.83 -2.54 12.45
N PRO A 6 -5.22 -3.20 11.45
CA PRO A 6 -4.70 -4.55 11.61
C PRO A 6 -3.58 -4.59 12.65
N ILE A 7 -2.84 -3.48 12.82
CA ILE A 7 -1.78 -3.35 13.82
C ILE A 7 -2.38 -3.27 15.22
N ARG A 8 -3.52 -2.60 15.38
CA ARG A 8 -4.24 -2.57 16.65
C ARG A 8 -4.74 -3.96 17.05
N ASN A 9 -5.32 -4.70 16.11
CA ASN A 9 -5.79 -6.07 16.34
C ASN A 9 -4.64 -7.02 16.70
N LEU A 10 -3.48 -6.91 16.00
CA LEU A 10 -2.26 -7.65 16.35
C LEU A 10 -1.78 -7.33 17.78
N THR A 11 -1.77 -6.04 18.13
CA THR A 11 -1.35 -5.60 19.47
C THR A 11 -2.26 -6.16 20.56
N ASP A 12 -3.57 -6.18 20.31
CA ASP A 12 -4.55 -6.76 21.21
C ASP A 12 -4.37 -8.28 21.36
N GLN A 13 -4.16 -9.01 20.26
CA GLN A 13 -3.92 -10.47 20.29
C GLN A 13 -2.61 -10.84 21.01
N ILE A 14 -1.52 -10.07 20.80
CA ILE A 14 -0.25 -10.29 21.51
C ILE A 14 -0.43 -10.03 23.01
N ARG A 15 -1.16 -8.97 23.38
CA ARG A 15 -1.45 -8.66 24.79
C ARG A 15 -2.21 -9.79 25.48
N ASP A 16 -3.13 -10.44 24.78
CA ASP A 16 -3.92 -11.53 25.35
C ASP A 16 -3.12 -12.81 25.57
N LEU A 17 -2.01 -12.99 24.85
CA LEU A 17 -1.06 -14.10 25.05
C LEU A 17 -0.06 -13.84 26.18
N LEU A 18 0.07 -12.61 26.68
CA LEU A 18 1.01 -12.28 27.75
C LEU A 18 0.49 -12.77 29.12
N PRO A 19 1.32 -13.46 29.92
CA PRO A 19 0.91 -13.93 31.23
C PRO A 19 0.63 -12.75 32.16
N ARG A 20 -0.58 -12.69 32.70
CA ARG A 20 -0.98 -11.70 33.70
C ARG A 20 -0.40 -12.06 35.07
N GLY A 21 0.91 -11.88 35.27
CA GLY A 21 1.50 -11.87 36.62
C GLY A 21 2.71 -12.77 36.90
N GLY A 22 3.57 -13.10 35.93
CA GLY A 22 4.82 -13.83 36.22
C GLY A 22 5.97 -13.53 35.26
N PRO A 23 7.24 -13.69 35.67
CA PRO A 23 8.41 -13.33 34.86
C PRO A 23 8.72 -14.30 33.70
N SER A 24 8.01 -15.43 33.59
CA SER A 24 8.28 -16.47 32.59
C SER A 24 7.21 -16.51 31.49
N LEU A 25 7.65 -16.44 30.22
CA LEU A 25 6.79 -16.64 29.06
C LEU A 25 6.32 -18.11 28.97
N PRO A 26 5.06 -18.37 28.55
CA PRO A 26 4.58 -19.72 28.32
C PRO A 26 5.42 -20.47 27.26
N PRO A 27 5.57 -21.81 27.38
CA PRO A 27 6.11 -22.63 26.29
C PRO A 27 5.34 -22.39 25.00
N GLY A 28 6.04 -22.21 23.87
CA GLY A 28 5.40 -21.97 22.56
C GLY A 28 4.89 -20.54 22.33
N PHE A 29 5.15 -19.59 23.23
CA PHE A 29 4.74 -18.18 23.04
C PHE A 29 5.29 -17.55 21.75
N GLN A 30 6.56 -17.83 21.40
CA GLN A 30 7.15 -17.34 20.15
C GLN A 30 6.47 -17.91 18.90
N ASP A 31 6.10 -19.18 18.94
CA ASP A 31 5.43 -19.85 17.82
C ASP A 31 4.01 -19.30 17.61
N ASN A 32 3.29 -19.02 18.71
CA ASN A 32 1.98 -18.37 18.67
C ASN A 32 2.05 -16.97 18.07
N ILE A 33 3.03 -16.15 18.47
CA ILE A 33 3.23 -14.81 17.87
C ILE A 33 3.54 -14.93 16.37
N ARG A 34 4.41 -15.86 15.98
CA ARG A 34 4.76 -16.08 14.57
C ARG A 34 3.52 -16.43 13.74
N ALA A 35 2.68 -17.33 14.23
CA ALA A 35 1.45 -17.72 13.54
C ALA A 35 0.46 -16.55 13.40
N ILE A 36 0.31 -15.72 14.43
CA ILE A 36 -0.56 -14.52 14.39
C ILE A 36 -0.06 -13.52 13.34
N VAL A 37 1.24 -13.20 13.36
CA VAL A 37 1.83 -12.25 12.39
C VAL A 37 1.71 -12.78 10.97
N GLN A 38 1.99 -14.07 10.75
CA GLN A 38 1.82 -14.71 9.44
C GLN A 38 0.37 -14.66 8.97
N GLY A 39 -0.59 -14.95 9.85
CA GLY A 39 -2.02 -14.86 9.54
C GLY A 39 -2.48 -13.43 9.24
N MET A 40 -1.95 -12.44 9.95
CA MET A 40 -2.24 -11.02 9.69
C MET A 40 -1.70 -10.59 8.33
N LEU A 41 -0.45 -10.92 8.01
CA LEU A 41 0.16 -10.59 6.72
C LEU A 41 -0.54 -11.30 5.56
N ALA A 42 -0.97 -12.55 5.74
CA ALA A 42 -1.71 -13.30 4.73
C ALA A 42 -3.12 -12.74 4.45
N ARG A 43 -3.77 -12.14 5.46
CA ARG A 43 -5.07 -11.46 5.30
C ARG A 43 -4.97 -10.00 4.89
N SER A 44 -3.76 -9.44 4.92
CA SER A 44 -3.52 -8.09 4.44
C SER A 44 -3.44 -8.14 2.92
N GLU A 45 -4.07 -7.19 2.24
CA GLU A 45 -4.02 -7.06 0.78
C GLU A 45 -2.62 -6.56 0.33
N LEU A 46 -1.58 -7.33 0.65
CA LEU A 46 -0.20 -6.99 0.35
C LEU A 46 0.06 -7.26 -1.13
N VAL A 47 0.58 -6.26 -1.81
CA VAL A 47 1.18 -6.43 -3.14
C VAL A 47 2.66 -6.73 -2.98
N THR A 48 3.18 -7.56 -3.89
CA THR A 48 4.62 -7.82 -3.94
C THR A 48 5.38 -6.55 -4.31
N ARG A 49 6.66 -6.49 -3.93
CA ARG A 49 7.56 -5.40 -4.32
C ARG A 49 7.57 -5.23 -5.84
N ASP A 50 7.59 -6.33 -6.58
CA ASP A 50 7.67 -6.32 -8.05
C ASP A 50 6.38 -5.78 -8.68
N GLU A 51 5.20 -6.16 -8.16
CA GLU A 51 3.91 -5.61 -8.61
C GLU A 51 3.82 -4.10 -8.36
N PHE A 52 4.30 -3.64 -7.19
CA PHE A 52 4.36 -2.22 -6.88
C PHE A 52 5.27 -1.44 -7.85
N GLU A 53 6.48 -1.93 -8.11
CA GLU A 53 7.40 -1.28 -9.05
C GLU A 53 6.84 -1.32 -10.49
N ALA A 54 6.15 -2.39 -10.89
CA ALA A 54 5.46 -2.47 -12.18
C ALA A 54 4.36 -1.39 -12.31
N GLN A 55 3.51 -1.22 -11.29
CA GLN A 55 2.48 -0.18 -11.29
C GLN A 55 3.09 1.23 -11.33
N ARG A 56 4.17 1.44 -10.59
CA ARG A 56 4.92 2.71 -10.61
C ARG A 56 5.46 3.03 -12.00
N ALA A 57 6.00 2.03 -12.71
CA ALA A 57 6.48 2.20 -14.08
C ALA A 57 5.35 2.57 -15.05
N VAL A 58 4.16 1.96 -14.89
CA VAL A 58 2.96 2.33 -15.68
C VAL A 58 2.55 3.78 -15.43
N LEU A 59 2.54 4.22 -14.17
CA LEU A 59 2.23 5.61 -13.82
C LEU A 59 3.22 6.60 -14.42
N GLN A 60 4.52 6.28 -14.35
CA GLN A 60 5.57 7.10 -14.94
C GLN A 60 5.37 7.28 -16.45
N ARG A 61 5.15 6.17 -17.18
CA ARG A 61 4.87 6.21 -18.62
C ARG A 61 3.59 6.98 -18.95
N THR A 62 2.58 6.88 -18.10
CA THR A 62 1.33 7.63 -18.27
C THR A 62 1.56 9.13 -18.15
N ARG A 63 2.36 9.58 -17.19
CA ARG A 63 2.74 11.01 -17.04
C ARG A 63 3.46 11.54 -18.28
N GLU A 64 4.46 10.80 -18.77
CA GLU A 64 5.21 11.21 -19.97
C GLU A 64 4.31 11.33 -21.22
N LYS A 65 3.37 10.39 -21.37
CA LYS A 65 2.36 10.45 -22.44
C LYS A 65 1.42 11.63 -22.25
N LEU A 66 0.97 11.89 -21.02
CA LEU A 66 0.08 13.00 -20.71
C LEU A 66 0.74 14.34 -21.06
N GLU A 67 1.97 14.58 -20.63
CA GLU A 67 2.73 15.79 -20.97
C GLU A 67 2.88 15.99 -22.49
N THR A 68 3.03 14.88 -23.23
CA THR A 68 3.14 14.92 -24.69
C THR A 68 1.81 15.28 -25.36
N LEU A 69 0.70 14.77 -24.83
CA LEU A 69 -0.62 15.12 -25.30
C LEU A 69 -0.95 16.58 -24.97
N GLU A 70 -0.67 17.03 -23.74
CA GLU A 70 -0.84 18.42 -23.33
C GLU A 70 -0.08 19.39 -24.26
N ARG A 71 1.19 19.09 -24.56
CA ARG A 71 1.97 19.87 -25.54
C ARG A 71 1.39 19.85 -26.95
N SER A 72 0.74 18.75 -27.33
CA SER A 72 0.12 18.64 -28.66
C SER A 72 -1.18 19.43 -28.73
N VAL A 73 -2.01 19.38 -27.69
CA VAL A 73 -3.22 20.19 -27.56
C VAL A 73 -2.88 21.68 -27.57
N ALA A 74 -1.93 22.13 -26.76
CA ALA A 74 -1.53 23.54 -26.71
C ALA A 74 -1.04 24.07 -28.08
N ARG A 75 -0.33 23.25 -28.87
CA ARG A 75 0.09 23.61 -30.23
C ARG A 75 -1.09 23.76 -31.17
N LEU A 76 -2.09 22.89 -31.06
CA LEU A 76 -3.30 22.93 -31.88
C LEU A 76 -4.17 24.15 -31.51
N GLU A 77 -4.36 24.41 -30.22
CA GLU A 77 -5.10 25.58 -29.73
C GLU A 77 -4.48 26.89 -30.22
N ALA A 78 -3.15 27.04 -30.08
CA ALA A 78 -2.44 28.22 -30.59
C ALA A 78 -2.48 28.34 -32.14
N GLY A 79 -2.60 27.22 -32.84
CA GLY A 79 -2.76 27.19 -34.30
C GLY A 79 -4.15 27.64 -34.74
N SER A 80 -5.19 27.19 -34.02
CA SER A 80 -6.58 27.61 -34.26
C SER A 80 -6.79 29.10 -33.97
N GLU A 81 -6.24 29.63 -32.87
CA GLU A 81 -6.35 31.06 -32.54
C GLU A 81 -5.72 31.96 -33.61
N ARG A 82 -4.59 31.54 -34.22
CA ARG A 82 -3.92 32.28 -35.31
C ARG A 82 -4.68 32.29 -36.63
N SER A 83 -5.70 31.46 -36.80
CA SER A 83 -6.52 31.40 -38.03
C SER A 83 -7.83 32.18 -37.95
N VAL A 84 -8.12 32.77 -36.79
CA VAL A 84 -9.35 33.55 -36.51
C VAL A 84 -9.10 35.07 -36.49
N ASP A 85 -7.84 35.50 -36.46
CA ASP A 85 -7.38 36.88 -36.77
C ASP A 85 -6.99 37.01 -38.26
#